data_AF-A0A534SKZ0-F1
#
_entry.id   AF-A0A534SKZ0-F1
#
_cell.length_a   1.000
_cell.length_b   1.000
_cell.length_c   1.000
_cell.angle_alpha   90.00
_cell.angle_beta   90.00
_cell.angle_gamma   90.00
#
_symmetry.space_group_name_H-M   'P 1'
#
loop_
_entity.id
_entity.type
_entity.pdbx_description
1 polymer ?
#
loop_
_entity_poly.entity_id
_entity_poly.type
_entity_poly.pdbx_seq_one_letter_code
_entity_poly.pdbx_strand_id
1 'polypeptide(L)'
;MRGTTWLASGILGLAIASPAAAEPECFNRANLRFNRWFLEHVLEPTARGYNFVVPKWGQRRVVAFMGNLEGPRDILNSLAQAKLRRAGVHSGRLLVNTTAGVVGLFDVAGDWLHWTASPET
;
A
#
# COMPACT_ATOMS: atom_id res chain seq x y z
N MET A 1 -41.74 -28.28 12.28
CA MET A 1 -41.08 -27.56 13.40
C MET A 1 -39.58 -27.79 13.23
N ARG A 2 -38.66 -26.86 12.99
CA ARG A 2 -38.63 -25.39 13.00
C ARG A 2 -37.66 -24.96 11.87
N GLY A 3 -38.14 -24.13 10.95
CA GLY A 3 -37.27 -23.36 10.07
C GLY A 3 -36.61 -22.25 10.88
N THR A 4 -35.34 -21.98 10.62
CA THR A 4 -34.61 -20.86 11.22
C THR A 4 -33.88 -20.12 10.10
N THR A 5 -34.63 -19.21 9.47
CA THR A 5 -34.25 -17.81 9.22
C THR A 5 -32.77 -17.51 8.93
N TRP A 6 -32.44 -17.34 7.65
CA TRP A 6 -31.39 -16.41 7.22
C TRP A 6 -32.03 -15.03 7.01
N LEU A 7 -32.07 -14.22 8.07
CA LEU A 7 -32.32 -12.79 7.98
C LEU A 7 -31.19 -12.08 8.72
N ALA A 8 -30.76 -10.96 8.15
CA ALA A 8 -29.82 -9.98 8.69
C ALA A 8 -28.32 -10.33 8.54
N SER A 9 -27.82 -10.17 7.31
CA SER A 9 -26.53 -9.48 7.12
C SER A 9 -26.76 -8.29 6.18
N GLY A 10 -27.75 -7.46 6.55
CA GLY A 10 -27.73 -6.05 6.20
C GLY A 10 -26.86 -5.34 7.24
N ILE A 11 -26.09 -4.35 6.80
CA ILE A 11 -25.05 -3.60 7.52
C ILE A 11 -23.64 -4.21 7.38
N LEU A 12 -23.08 -4.06 6.18
CA LEU A 12 -21.84 -3.29 6.04
C LEU A 12 -21.74 -2.62 4.66
N GLY A 13 -22.87 -2.10 4.16
CA GLY A 13 -22.87 -1.05 3.15
C GLY A 13 -22.60 0.30 3.80
N LEU A 14 -21.55 0.41 4.64
CA LEU A 14 -21.04 1.73 4.97
C LEU A 14 -20.38 2.21 3.69
N ALA A 15 -21.13 3.06 3.00
CA ALA A 15 -20.69 3.86 1.91
C ALA A 15 -19.26 4.39 2.19
N ILE A 16 -18.27 3.69 1.64
CA ILE A 16 -17.28 4.39 0.85
C ILE A 16 -18.05 4.82 -0.40
N ALA A 17 -19.01 5.73 -0.24
CA ALA A 17 -19.32 6.64 -1.31
C ALA A 17 -17.95 7.24 -1.59
N SER A 18 -17.35 6.85 -2.72
CA SER A 18 -16.20 7.56 -3.22
C SER A 18 -16.59 9.03 -3.10
N PRO A 19 -15.82 9.90 -2.44
CA PRO A 19 -16.21 11.30 -2.24
C PRO A 19 -16.62 11.95 -3.58
N ALA A 20 -16.09 11.43 -4.70
CA ALA A 20 -16.50 11.72 -6.06
C ALA A 20 -18.01 11.60 -6.38
N ALA A 21 -18.79 10.78 -5.67
CA ALA A 21 -20.22 10.59 -5.93
C ALA A 21 -21.14 11.62 -5.23
N ALA A 22 -20.63 12.28 -4.18
CA ALA A 22 -21.39 13.28 -3.41
C ALA A 22 -20.87 14.72 -3.59
N GLU A 23 -19.74 14.90 -4.28
CA GLU A 23 -19.15 16.22 -4.53
C GLU A 23 -19.91 16.98 -5.64
N PRO A 24 -20.17 18.29 -5.48
CA PRO A 24 -20.72 19.11 -6.55
C PRO A 24 -19.87 19.01 -7.81
N GLU A 25 -20.48 18.79 -8.97
CA GLU A 25 -19.74 18.56 -10.22
C GLU A 25 -18.74 19.68 -10.56
N CYS A 26 -19.04 20.92 -10.15
CA CYS A 26 -18.16 22.06 -10.33
C CYS A 26 -16.83 21.88 -9.59
N PHE A 27 -16.87 21.40 -8.34
CA PHE A 27 -15.68 21.17 -7.52
C PHE A 27 -14.84 20.01 -8.05
N ASN A 28 -15.47 18.88 -8.40
CA ASN A 28 -14.78 17.76 -9.01
C ASN A 28 -14.10 18.16 -10.34
N ARG A 29 -14.79 18.91 -11.21
CA ARG A 29 -14.20 19.40 -12.47
C ARG A 29 -13.04 20.37 -12.23
N ALA A 30 -13.14 21.25 -11.24
CA ALA A 30 -12.08 22.18 -10.88
C ALA A 30 -10.84 21.44 -10.36
N ASN A 31 -11.02 20.51 -9.41
CA ASN A 31 -9.94 19.66 -8.91
C ASN A 31 -9.32 18.83 -10.03
N LEU A 32 -10.13 18.29 -10.93
CA LEU A 32 -9.62 17.52 -12.06
C LEU A 32 -8.79 18.40 -13.02
N ARG A 33 -9.19 19.65 -13.27
CA ARG A 33 -8.39 20.62 -14.04
C ARG A 33 -7.07 20.94 -13.33
N PHE A 34 -7.11 21.20 -12.03
CA PHE A 34 -5.91 21.45 -11.24
C PHE A 34 -4.97 20.23 -11.24
N ASN A 35 -5.48 19.02 -10.97
CA ASN A 35 -4.70 17.79 -10.94
C ASN A 35 -4.04 17.51 -12.29
N ARG A 36 -4.75 17.72 -13.42
CA ARG A 36 -4.14 17.60 -14.75
C ARG A 36 -3.01 18.61 -14.96
N TRP A 37 -3.26 19.89 -14.66
CA TRP A 37 -2.25 20.92 -14.79
C TRP A 37 -1.01 20.60 -13.94
N PHE A 38 -1.20 20.24 -12.67
CA PHE A 38 -0.13 19.89 -11.75
C PHE A 38 0.63 18.63 -12.19
N LEU A 39 -0.08 17.62 -12.69
CA LEU A 39 0.52 16.40 -13.23
C LEU A 39 1.43 16.74 -14.43
N GLU A 40 0.92 17.49 -15.40
CA GLU A 40 1.63 17.82 -16.65
C GLU A 40 2.82 18.77 -16.43
N HIS A 41 2.67 19.75 -15.54
CA HIS A 41 3.67 20.83 -15.39
C HIS A 41 4.65 20.61 -14.23
N VAL A 42 4.31 19.78 -13.24
CA VAL A 42 5.14 19.59 -12.05
C VAL A 42 5.54 18.13 -11.90
N LEU A 43 4.58 17.21 -11.78
CA LEU A 43 4.89 15.82 -11.45
C LEU A 43 5.58 15.08 -12.61
N GLU A 44 5.07 15.21 -13.84
CA GLU A 44 5.63 14.54 -15.00
C GLU A 44 7.08 14.97 -15.31
N PRO A 45 7.43 16.28 -15.39
CA PRO A 45 8.82 16.67 -15.58
C PRO A 45 9.72 16.24 -14.42
N THR A 46 9.22 16.29 -13.18
CA THR A 46 9.97 15.79 -12.01
C THR A 46 10.23 14.29 -12.12
N ALA A 47 9.23 13.50 -12.50
CA ALA A 47 9.36 12.05 -12.69
C ALA A 47 10.31 11.72 -13.84
N ARG A 48 10.28 12.45 -14.95
CA ARG A 48 11.24 12.32 -16.05
C ARG A 48 12.66 12.66 -15.58
N GLY A 49 12.85 13.74 -14.83
CA GLY A 49 14.13 14.11 -14.23
C GLY A 49 14.68 13.04 -13.29
N TYR A 50 13.84 12.51 -12.40
CA TYR A 50 14.21 11.40 -11.51
C TYR A 50 14.59 10.14 -12.31
N ASN A 51 13.83 9.80 -13.34
CA ASN A 51 14.12 8.65 -14.21
C ASN A 51 15.41 8.82 -15.02
N PHE A 52 15.78 10.04 -15.35
CA PHE A 52 17.02 10.35 -16.05
C PHE A 52 18.23 10.26 -15.12
N VAL A 53 18.12 10.81 -13.90
CA VAL A 53 19.24 10.88 -12.94
C VAL A 53 19.46 9.55 -12.22
N VAL A 54 18.39 8.86 -11.83
CA VAL A 54 18.47 7.66 -11.00
C VAL A 54 18.37 6.39 -11.87
N PRO A 55 19.41 5.54 -11.91
CA PRO A 55 19.38 4.30 -12.68
C PRO A 55 18.38 3.29 -12.11
N LYS A 56 17.93 2.35 -12.93
CA LYS A 56 16.90 1.35 -12.57
C LYS A 56 17.20 0.58 -11.27
N TRP A 57 18.47 0.28 -10.98
CA TRP A 57 18.84 -0.40 -9.73
C TRP A 57 18.58 0.48 -8.50
N GLY A 58 18.82 1.78 -8.58
CA GLY A 58 18.59 2.72 -7.48
C GLY A 58 17.09 2.93 -7.24
N GLN A 59 16.32 3.03 -8.32
CA GLN A 59 14.85 3.13 -8.24
C GLN A 59 14.24 1.95 -7.48
N ARG A 60 14.71 0.72 -7.75
CA ARG A 60 14.26 -0.48 -7.03
C ARG A 60 14.56 -0.42 -5.53
N ARG A 61 15.71 0.13 -5.13
CA ARG A 61 16.06 0.29 -3.71
C ARG A 61 15.12 1.28 -2.99
N VAL A 62 14.75 2.37 -3.66
CA VAL A 62 13.77 3.32 -3.11
C VAL A 62 12.41 2.65 -2.93
N VAL A 63 11.96 1.86 -3.91
CA VAL A 63 10.72 1.09 -3.80
C VAL A 63 10.79 0.07 -2.64
N ALA A 64 11.90 -0.65 -2.50
CA ALA A 64 12.10 -1.59 -1.40
C ALA A 64 12.06 -0.89 -0.04
N PHE A 65 12.72 0.27 0.08
CA PHE A 65 12.71 1.07 1.30
C PHE A 65 11.31 1.55 1.68
N MET A 66 10.55 2.08 0.71
CA MET A 66 9.17 2.49 0.95
C MET A 66 8.29 1.31 1.36
N GLY A 67 8.47 0.14 0.73
CA GLY A 67 7.78 -1.09 1.15
C GLY A 67 8.15 -1.55 2.58
N ASN A 68 9.40 -1.33 3.02
CA ASN A 68 9.80 -1.62 4.39
C ASN A 68 9.13 -0.66 5.40
N LEU A 69 8.95 0.62 5.04
CA LEU A 69 8.24 1.61 5.87
C LEU A 69 6.75 1.30 6.03
N GLU A 70 6.14 0.58 5.08
CA GLU A 70 4.77 0.09 5.20
C GLU A 70 4.65 -1.12 6.16
N GLY A 71 5.77 -1.78 6.48
CA GLY A 71 5.82 -2.96 7.33
C GLY A 71 5.08 -2.86 8.68
N PRO A 72 5.24 -1.77 9.47
CA PRO A 72 4.49 -1.59 10.72
C PRO A 72 2.98 -1.63 10.53
N ARG A 73 2.47 -1.02 9.44
CA ARG A 73 1.04 -1.04 9.12
C ARG A 73 0.57 -2.46 8.81
N ASP A 74 1.35 -3.24 8.06
CA ASP A 74 1.03 -4.62 7.71
C ASP A 74 1.04 -5.55 8.93
N ILE A 75 1.97 -5.33 9.86
CA ILE A 75 2.03 -6.04 11.14
C ILE A 75 0.77 -5.75 11.94
N LEU A 76 0.42 -4.48 12.11
CA LEU A 76 -0.78 -4.06 12.85
C LEU A 76 -2.06 -4.62 12.22
N ASN A 77 -2.19 -4.55 10.89
CA ASN A 77 -3.34 -5.09 10.17
C ASN A 77 -3.43 -6.62 10.32
N SER A 78 -2.30 -7.32 10.23
CA SER A 78 -2.26 -8.78 10.41
C SER A 78 -2.61 -9.19 11.83
N LEU A 79 -2.16 -8.44 12.83
CA LEU A 79 -2.51 -8.65 14.24
C LEU A 79 -4.01 -8.39 14.48
N ALA A 80 -4.54 -7.30 13.93
CA ALA A 80 -5.97 -6.97 14.02
C ALA A 80 -6.85 -8.05 13.37
N GLN A 81 -6.37 -8.68 12.30
CA GLN A 81 -7.04 -9.82 11.64
C GLN A 81 -6.73 -11.19 12.29
N ALA A 82 -6.05 -11.22 13.45
CA ALA A 82 -5.59 -12.42 14.15
C ALA A 82 -4.72 -13.39 13.29
N LYS A 83 -4.08 -12.88 12.24
CA LYS A 83 -3.21 -13.64 11.32
C LYS A 83 -1.77 -13.67 11.86
N LEU A 84 -1.55 -14.39 12.97
CA LEU A 84 -0.26 -14.43 13.67
C LEU A 84 0.93 -14.87 12.79
N ARG A 85 0.74 -15.88 11.93
CA ARG A 85 1.79 -16.33 10.99
C ARG A 85 2.22 -15.21 10.04
N ARG A 86 1.24 -14.44 9.53
CA ARG A 86 1.50 -13.33 8.60
C ARG A 86 2.17 -12.16 9.35
N ALA A 87 1.69 -11.83 10.54
CA ALA A 87 2.32 -10.83 11.40
C ALA A 87 3.80 -11.18 11.69
N GLY A 88 4.10 -12.45 12.01
CA GLY A 88 5.47 -12.93 12.21
C GLY A 88 6.37 -12.75 10.99
N VAL A 89 5.87 -13.06 9.79
CA VAL A 89 6.62 -12.85 8.53
C VAL A 89 6.88 -11.36 8.29
N HIS A 90 5.88 -10.48 8.43
CA HIS A 90 6.09 -9.04 8.24
C HIS A 90 7.05 -8.45 9.29
N SER A 91 6.96 -8.88 10.55
CA SER A 91 7.91 -8.49 11.60
C SER A 91 9.33 -8.96 11.30
N GLY A 92 9.51 -10.21 10.87
CA GLY A 92 10.82 -10.73 10.48
C GLY A 92 11.41 -9.97 9.29
N ARG A 93 10.60 -9.70 8.26
CA ARG A 93 11.00 -8.88 7.11
C ARG A 93 11.44 -7.49 7.55
N LEU A 94 10.65 -6.79 8.38
CA LEU A 94 10.99 -5.46 8.87
C LEU A 94 12.32 -5.46 9.63
N LEU A 95 12.54 -6.43 10.52
CA LEU A 95 13.77 -6.52 11.31
C LEU A 95 14.98 -6.80 10.42
N VAL A 96 14.90 -7.79 9.54
CA VAL A 96 16.02 -8.21 8.69
C VAL A 96 16.33 -7.14 7.63
N ASN A 97 15.32 -6.59 6.96
CA ASN A 97 15.52 -5.55 5.96
C ASN A 97 16.03 -4.26 6.60
N THR A 98 15.62 -3.93 7.83
CA THR A 98 16.12 -2.73 8.52
C THR A 98 17.58 -2.88 8.98
N THR A 99 17.96 -4.08 9.45
CA THR A 99 19.31 -4.35 9.98
C THR A 99 20.30 -4.71 8.89
N ALA A 100 20.10 -5.85 8.22
CA ALA A 100 20.98 -6.35 7.16
C ALA A 100 20.73 -5.67 5.82
N GLY A 101 19.50 -5.20 5.58
CA GLY A 101 19.10 -4.56 4.32
C GLY A 101 19.31 -3.05 4.26
N VAL A 102 20.11 -2.48 5.17
CA VAL A 102 20.39 -1.04 5.26
C VAL A 102 19.09 -0.22 5.31
N VAL A 103 18.36 -0.36 6.42
CA VAL A 103 17.08 0.34 6.68
C VAL A 103 15.97 -0.03 5.65
N GLY A 104 16.13 -1.13 4.93
CA GLY A 104 15.16 -1.61 3.94
C GLY A 104 15.46 -1.22 2.50
N LEU A 105 16.61 -0.60 2.22
CA LEU A 105 17.06 -0.36 0.84
C LEU A 105 17.30 -1.66 0.06
N PHE A 106 17.56 -2.76 0.76
CA PHE A 106 17.71 -4.10 0.19
C PHE A 106 16.69 -5.06 0.84
N ASP A 107 15.94 -5.80 0.03
CA ASP A 107 14.99 -6.82 0.50
C ASP A 107 15.68 -8.16 0.74
N VAL A 108 16.54 -8.19 1.75
CA VAL A 108 17.30 -9.38 2.21
C VAL A 108 16.35 -10.53 2.54
N ALA A 109 15.23 -10.23 3.20
CA ALA A 109 14.27 -11.22 3.65
C ALA A 109 13.55 -11.90 2.46
N GLY A 110 13.17 -11.14 1.43
CA GLY A 110 12.59 -11.70 0.21
C GLY A 110 13.62 -12.41 -0.66
N ASP A 111 14.71 -11.71 -1.00
CA ASP A 111 15.64 -12.13 -2.05
C ASP A 111 16.56 -13.28 -1.63
N TRP A 112 16.91 -13.38 -0.35
CA TRP A 112 17.83 -14.41 0.14
C TRP A 112 17.13 -15.43 1.04
N LEU A 113 16.26 -14.96 1.92
CA LEU A 113 15.58 -15.84 2.88
C LEU A 113 14.25 -16.40 2.35
N HIS A 114 13.77 -15.92 1.19
CA HIS A 114 12.50 -16.34 0.58
C HIS A 114 11.29 -16.18 1.51
N TRP A 115 11.36 -15.19 2.42
CA TRP A 115 10.30 -14.89 3.36
C TRP A 115 9.29 -13.93 2.72
N THR A 116 8.31 -14.49 2.02
CA THR A 116 7.21 -13.71 1.41
C THR A 116 5.89 -14.00 2.12
N ALA A 117 5.14 -12.96 2.47
CA ALA A 117 3.77 -13.15 2.93
C ALA A 117 2.88 -13.55 1.74
N SER A 118 1.92 -14.45 1.96
CA SER A 118 0.94 -14.84 0.95
C SER A 118 0.08 -13.63 0.54
N PRO A 119 -0.26 -13.47 -0.76
CA PRO A 119 -1.24 -12.47 -1.18
C PRO A 119 -2.57 -12.70 -0.44
N GLU A 120 -3.28 -11.61 -0.14
CA GLU A 120 -4.64 -11.68 0.40
C GLU A 120 -5.60 -12.29 -0.63
N THR A 121 -6.17 -13.45 -0.29
CA THR A 121 -7.46 -13.90 -0.83
C THR A 121 -8.58 -13.25 -0.03
#